data_AF-A0A6G0IEC5-F1
#
_entry.id   AF-A0A6G0IEC5-F1
#
_cell.length_a   1.000
_cell.length_b   1.000
_cell.length_c   1.000
_cell.angle_alpha   90.00
_cell.angle_beta   90.00
_cell.angle_gamma   90.00
#
_symmetry.space_group_name_H-M   'P 1'
#
loop_
_entity.id
_entity.type
_entity.pdbx_description
1 polymer ?
#
loop_
_entity_poly.entity_id
_entity_poly.type
_entity_poly.pdbx_seq_one_letter_code
_entity_poly.pdbx_strand_id
1 'polypeptide(L)'
;MTFSLKVKPLSLFDSKGKNAFFRDLTSIQLMPSGVMDPGLVSIRQEFLLRVLTGWVQAIGDTSSSTSGTRSPPLPSNGPNADWWPSLCQELSALLQVNPDILKRHLVCELYNQGLDLRAEEVMLEVEDKDVLGSQLLVLTGQRLSYSLLHSQSQTQAAMELLARLPPTLCTWLKAMDPSELRCPLVPLSQTSRLVSRLIEILPENHAQYSLALHLLEAVEALTTED
;
A
#
# COMPACT_ATOMS: atom_id res chain seq x y z
N MET A 1 -0.25 -22.12 -1.95
CA MET A 1 -0.70 -20.86 -2.57
C MET A 1 0.36 -20.41 -3.55
N THR A 2 -0.03 -19.81 -4.67
CA THR A 2 0.86 -19.15 -5.65
C THR A 2 0.26 -17.78 -5.95
N PHE A 3 1.08 -16.74 -6.16
CA PHE A 3 0.54 -15.45 -6.58
C PHE A 3 -0.13 -15.60 -7.95
N SER A 4 -1.37 -15.13 -8.11
CA SER A 4 -2.13 -15.19 -9.38
C SER A 4 -1.62 -14.14 -10.39
N LEU A 5 -0.31 -14.09 -10.64
CA LEU A 5 0.34 -13.14 -11.53
C LEU A 5 0.33 -13.67 -12.96
N LYS A 6 -0.45 -13.04 -13.84
CA LYS A 6 -0.33 -13.25 -15.29
C LYS A 6 0.80 -12.37 -15.83
N VAL A 7 2.02 -12.92 -15.92
CA VAL A 7 3.17 -12.22 -16.50
C VAL A 7 3.73 -12.99 -17.68
N LYS A 8 4.15 -12.29 -18.74
CA LYS A 8 5.02 -12.86 -19.77
C LYS A 8 6.45 -12.53 -19.34
N PRO A 9 7.27 -13.46 -18.83
CA PRO A 9 8.55 -13.09 -18.22
C PRO A 9 9.46 -12.26 -19.12
N LEU A 10 9.47 -12.57 -20.42
CA LEU A 10 10.23 -11.83 -21.41
C LEU A 10 9.75 -10.38 -21.60
N SER A 11 8.50 -10.02 -21.27
CA SER A 11 8.02 -8.64 -21.40
C SER A 11 8.71 -7.65 -20.47
N LEU A 12 9.41 -8.13 -19.45
CA LEU A 12 10.24 -7.31 -18.55
C LEU A 12 11.59 -6.93 -19.17
N PHE A 13 11.90 -7.39 -20.37
CA PHE A 13 13.16 -7.13 -21.06
C PHE A 13 12.93 -6.34 -22.34
N ASP A 14 13.93 -5.53 -22.69
CA ASP A 14 13.99 -4.85 -23.98
C ASP A 14 14.28 -5.87 -25.10
N SER A 15 14.24 -5.43 -26.36
CA SER A 15 14.48 -6.32 -27.48
C SER A 15 15.88 -6.97 -27.44
N LYS A 16 16.89 -6.25 -26.93
CA LYS A 16 18.25 -6.80 -26.78
C LYS A 16 18.28 -7.88 -25.69
N GLY A 17 17.75 -7.60 -24.50
CA GLY A 17 17.67 -8.56 -23.41
C GLY A 17 16.88 -9.81 -23.77
N LYS A 18 15.73 -9.64 -24.45
CA LYS A 18 14.95 -10.77 -24.99
C LYS A 18 15.76 -11.66 -25.91
N ASN A 19 16.51 -11.06 -26.84
CA ASN A 19 17.34 -11.81 -27.77
C ASN A 19 18.51 -12.52 -27.07
N ALA A 20 19.09 -11.92 -26.03
CA ALA A 20 20.21 -12.49 -25.29
C ALA A 20 19.87 -13.84 -24.62
N PHE A 21 18.63 -14.03 -24.16
CA PHE A 21 18.18 -15.33 -23.60
C PHE A 21 18.26 -16.51 -24.57
N PHE A 22 18.28 -16.24 -25.88
CA PHE A 22 18.26 -17.26 -26.93
C PHE A 22 19.59 -17.35 -27.68
N ARG A 23 20.63 -16.72 -27.16
CA ARG A 23 21.97 -16.74 -27.73
C ARG A 23 22.89 -17.57 -26.83
N ASP A 24 23.94 -18.13 -27.43
CA ASP A 24 24.96 -18.84 -26.66
C ASP A 24 25.67 -17.88 -25.70
N LEU A 25 26.01 -18.35 -24.50
CA LEU A 25 26.71 -17.57 -23.47
C LEU A 25 28.08 -17.08 -23.96
N THR A 26 28.69 -17.80 -24.93
CA THR A 26 29.97 -17.43 -25.55
C THR A 26 29.85 -16.30 -26.58
N SER A 27 28.62 -15.94 -26.98
CA SER A 27 28.40 -14.92 -28.01
C SER A 27 28.46 -13.51 -27.44
N ILE A 28 29.13 -12.61 -28.16
CA ILE A 28 29.23 -11.20 -27.80
C ILE A 28 27.83 -10.56 -27.93
N GLN A 29 27.28 -10.12 -26.81
CA GLN A 29 25.98 -9.42 -26.76
C GLN A 29 26.19 -7.91 -26.78
N LEU A 30 25.39 -7.21 -27.58
CA LEU A 30 25.33 -5.76 -27.52
C LEU A 30 24.53 -5.36 -26.27
N MET A 31 25.19 -4.74 -25.29
CA MET A 31 24.52 -4.29 -24.08
C MET A 31 23.49 -3.17 -24.38
N PRO A 32 22.44 -3.01 -23.57
CA PRO A 32 21.57 -1.85 -23.63
C PRO A 32 22.38 -0.56 -23.43
N SER A 33 22.04 0.50 -24.17
CA SER A 33 22.78 1.77 -24.19
C SER A 33 22.53 2.65 -22.96
N GLY A 34 22.00 2.10 -21.87
CA GLY A 34 21.65 2.83 -20.65
C GLY A 34 20.34 3.63 -20.71
N VAL A 35 19.88 4.04 -21.89
CA VAL A 35 18.57 4.69 -22.08
C VAL A 35 17.48 3.62 -22.15
N MET A 36 16.64 3.54 -21.12
CA MET A 36 15.54 2.59 -21.04
C MET A 36 14.24 3.22 -21.54
N ASP A 37 13.46 2.45 -22.30
CA ASP A 37 12.13 2.85 -22.73
C ASP A 37 11.22 3.07 -21.51
N PRO A 38 10.58 4.27 -21.36
CA PRO A 38 9.69 4.54 -20.23
C PRO A 38 8.51 3.57 -20.12
N GLY A 39 7.98 3.10 -21.26
CA GLY A 39 6.90 2.11 -21.28
C GLY A 39 7.34 0.78 -20.66
N LEU A 40 8.55 0.33 -20.98
CA LEU A 40 9.13 -0.87 -20.38
C LEU A 40 9.39 -0.71 -18.87
N VAL A 41 9.87 0.45 -18.41
CA VAL A 41 10.01 0.74 -16.98
C VAL A 41 8.66 0.69 -16.28
N SER A 42 7.61 1.22 -16.89
CA SER A 42 6.25 1.15 -16.35
C SER A 42 5.75 -0.30 -16.20
N ILE A 43 6.00 -1.17 -17.18
CA ILE A 43 5.64 -2.60 -17.10
C ILE A 43 6.39 -3.30 -15.96
N ARG A 44 7.67 -2.99 -15.78
CA ARG A 44 8.50 -3.54 -14.69
C ARG A 44 8.02 -3.07 -13.33
N GLN A 45 7.71 -1.79 -13.21
CA GLN A 45 7.13 -1.22 -12.00
C GLN A 45 5.83 -1.94 -11.66
N GLU A 46 4.89 -2.00 -12.60
CA GLU A 46 3.60 -2.66 -12.40
C GLU A 46 3.74 -4.13 -11.97
N PHE A 47 4.70 -4.86 -12.56
CA PHE A 47 5.03 -6.22 -12.14
C PHE A 47 5.46 -6.29 -10.67
N LEU A 48 6.43 -5.46 -10.25
CA LEU A 48 6.93 -5.45 -8.87
C LEU A 48 5.84 -5.03 -7.87
N LEU A 49 5.01 -4.04 -8.22
CA LEU A 49 3.88 -3.62 -7.38
C LEU A 49 2.88 -4.77 -7.18
N ARG A 50 2.57 -5.53 -8.24
CA ARG A 50 1.68 -6.69 -8.12
C ARG A 50 2.27 -7.82 -7.28
N VAL A 51 3.59 -8.03 -7.32
CA VAL A 51 4.25 -9.01 -6.44
C VAL A 51 4.08 -8.60 -4.98
N LEU A 52 4.34 -7.33 -4.65
CA LEU A 52 4.16 -6.80 -3.29
C LEU A 52 2.69 -6.91 -2.83
N THR A 53 1.74 -6.54 -3.68
CA THR A 53 0.30 -6.72 -3.39
C THR A 53 -0.05 -8.17 -3.10
N GLY A 54 0.40 -9.10 -3.95
CA GLY A 54 0.15 -10.52 -3.75
C GLY A 54 0.77 -11.04 -2.45
N TRP A 55 1.97 -10.58 -2.10
CA TRP A 55 2.64 -10.93 -0.85
C TRP A 55 1.87 -10.42 0.38
N VAL A 56 1.46 -9.14 0.39
CA VAL A 56 0.67 -8.56 1.49
C VAL A 56 -0.64 -9.33 1.71
N GLN A 57 -1.32 -9.71 0.62
CA GLN A 57 -2.53 -10.54 0.70
C GLN A 57 -2.25 -11.90 1.36
N ALA A 58 -1.18 -12.57 0.94
CA ALA A 58 -0.84 -13.90 1.43
C ALA A 58 -0.49 -13.94 2.94
N ILE A 59 0.19 -12.89 3.44
CA ILE A 59 0.47 -12.77 4.88
C ILE A 59 -0.76 -12.37 5.71
N GLY A 60 -1.70 -11.62 5.12
CA GLY A 60 -2.97 -11.24 5.75
C GLY A 60 -3.93 -12.41 5.94
N ASP A 61 -4.02 -13.32 4.96
CA ASP A 61 -4.89 -14.50 5.04
C ASP A 61 -4.45 -15.47 6.15
N THR A 62 -3.14 -15.56 6.40
CA THR A 62 -2.57 -16.47 7.41
C THR A 62 -2.91 -16.04 8.84
N SER A 63 -3.01 -14.73 9.10
CA SER A 63 -3.30 -14.19 10.44
C SER A 63 -4.77 -14.37 10.85
N SER A 64 -5.68 -14.55 9.89
CA SER A 64 -7.09 -14.87 10.15
C SER A 64 -7.35 -16.36 10.46
N SER A 65 -6.38 -17.24 10.18
CA SER A 65 -6.58 -18.70 10.17
C SER A 65 -6.03 -19.45 11.40
N THR A 66 -5.45 -18.77 12.40
CA THR A 66 -4.75 -19.44 13.51
C THR A 66 -5.45 -19.29 14.86
N SER A 67 -6.55 -20.02 15.04
CA SER A 67 -6.93 -20.56 16.35
C SER A 67 -6.30 -21.96 16.50
N GLY A 68 -5.14 -22.04 17.14
CA GLY A 68 -4.59 -23.30 17.65
C GLY A 68 -3.25 -23.75 17.06
N THR A 69 -2.24 -23.82 17.93
CA THR A 69 -0.93 -24.47 17.77
C THR A 69 0.16 -23.64 17.07
N ARG A 70 0.96 -22.95 17.90
CA ARG A 70 2.13 -22.17 17.52
C ARG A 70 3.34 -23.10 17.38
N SER A 71 3.53 -23.69 16.20
CA SER A 71 4.80 -24.33 15.81
C SER A 71 5.81 -23.25 15.42
N PRO A 72 7.13 -23.43 15.65
CA PRO A 72 8.12 -22.46 15.21
C PRO A 72 8.10 -22.34 13.67
N PRO A 73 8.17 -21.12 13.10
CA PRO A 73 8.09 -20.94 11.67
C PRO A 73 9.38 -21.46 11.04
N LEU A 74 9.29 -22.56 10.27
CA LEU A 74 10.34 -22.87 9.30
C LEU A 74 10.40 -21.72 8.27
N PRO A 75 11.58 -21.42 7.70
CA PRO A 75 11.69 -20.43 6.63
C PRO A 75 10.73 -20.81 5.50
N SER A 76 9.66 -20.04 5.36
CA SER A 76 8.69 -20.19 4.29
C SER A 76 9.40 -19.81 3.00
N ASN A 77 9.64 -20.78 2.12
CA ASN A 77 9.96 -20.51 0.70
C ASN A 77 8.69 -20.25 -0.12
N GLY A 78 7.54 -20.04 0.54
CA GLY A 78 6.24 -19.82 -0.08
C GLY A 78 5.89 -18.35 -0.27
N PRO A 79 4.64 -18.06 -0.68
CA PRO A 79 4.12 -16.70 -0.84
C PRO A 79 4.19 -15.83 0.43
N ASN A 80 4.31 -16.44 1.60
CA ASN A 80 4.32 -15.75 2.90
C ASN A 80 5.75 -15.44 3.38
N ALA A 81 6.76 -15.65 2.53
CA ALA A 81 8.15 -15.42 2.90
C ALA A 81 8.44 -13.94 3.16
N ASP A 82 9.11 -13.59 4.26
CA ASP A 82 9.40 -12.20 4.58
C ASP A 82 10.49 -11.55 3.71
N TRP A 83 11.19 -12.33 2.87
CA TRP A 83 12.22 -11.79 1.97
C TRP A 83 11.66 -11.17 0.68
N TRP A 84 10.36 -11.35 0.36
CA TRP A 84 9.75 -10.84 -0.87
C TRP A 84 9.91 -9.32 -1.06
N PRO A 85 9.69 -8.47 -0.04
CA PRO A 85 9.98 -7.04 -0.13
C PRO A 85 11.43 -6.74 -0.51
N SER A 86 12.40 -7.37 0.16
CA SER A 86 13.84 -7.17 -0.12
C SER A 86 14.20 -7.60 -1.53
N LEU A 87 13.67 -8.73 -2.01
CA LEU A 87 13.89 -9.15 -3.40
C LEU A 87 13.32 -8.12 -4.39
N CYS A 88 12.13 -7.57 -4.14
CA CYS A 88 11.55 -6.55 -5.01
C CYS A 88 12.42 -5.28 -5.04
N GLN A 89 13.04 -4.90 -3.92
CA GLN A 89 13.98 -3.79 -3.86
C GLN A 89 15.24 -4.06 -4.69
N GLU A 90 15.87 -5.23 -4.54
CA GLU A 90 17.02 -5.62 -5.35
C GLU A 90 16.69 -5.65 -6.85
N LEU A 91 15.54 -6.23 -7.21
CA LEU A 91 15.06 -6.26 -8.59
C LEU A 91 14.75 -4.87 -9.13
N SER A 92 14.25 -3.95 -8.32
CA SER A 92 13.95 -2.58 -8.77
C SER A 92 15.21 -1.89 -9.29
N ALA A 93 16.34 -2.03 -8.60
CA ALA A 93 17.62 -1.48 -9.03
C ALA A 93 18.08 -2.09 -10.38
N LEU A 94 17.98 -3.42 -10.51
CA LEU A 94 18.35 -4.13 -11.75
C LEU A 94 17.42 -3.78 -12.93
N LEU A 95 16.15 -3.53 -12.65
CA LEU A 95 15.12 -3.21 -13.63
C LEU A 95 14.98 -1.70 -13.88
N GLN A 96 15.76 -0.88 -13.19
CA GLN A 96 15.75 0.59 -13.24
C GLN A 96 14.38 1.20 -12.87
N VAL A 97 13.68 0.55 -11.94
CA VAL A 97 12.47 1.07 -11.31
C VAL A 97 12.87 1.86 -10.07
N ASN A 98 12.25 3.01 -9.84
CA ASN A 98 12.52 3.80 -8.64
C ASN A 98 12.12 3.00 -7.37
N PRO A 99 13.06 2.68 -6.46
CA PRO A 99 12.79 1.90 -5.25
C PRO A 99 11.79 2.56 -4.31
N ASP A 100 11.74 3.90 -4.26
CA ASP A 100 10.84 4.64 -3.39
C ASP A 100 9.36 4.37 -3.74
N ILE A 101 9.03 4.22 -5.02
CA ILE A 101 7.67 3.87 -5.47
C ILE A 101 7.23 2.54 -4.87
N LEU A 102 8.14 1.56 -4.76
CA LEU A 102 7.84 0.26 -4.17
C LEU A 102 7.62 0.37 -2.67
N LYS A 103 8.44 1.16 -1.97
CA LYS A 103 8.28 1.38 -0.52
C LYS A 103 6.94 2.03 -0.22
N ARG A 104 6.58 3.10 -0.93
CA ARG A 104 5.28 3.78 -0.76
C ARG A 104 4.11 2.85 -1.04
N HIS A 105 4.18 2.07 -2.11
CA HIS A 105 3.16 1.06 -2.41
C HIS A 105 3.05 0.02 -1.30
N LEU A 106 4.17 -0.48 -0.78
CA LEU A 106 4.18 -1.46 0.31
C LEU A 106 3.52 -0.91 1.57
N VAL A 107 3.81 0.33 1.95
CA VAL A 107 3.16 1.00 3.09
C VAL A 107 1.65 1.06 2.88
N CYS A 108 1.18 1.53 1.72
CA CYS A 108 -0.25 1.63 1.40
C CYS A 108 -0.93 0.26 1.44
N GLU A 109 -0.29 -0.77 0.89
CA GLU A 109 -0.84 -2.12 0.86
C GLU A 109 -0.94 -2.75 2.26
N LEU A 110 0.07 -2.54 3.11
CA LEU A 110 0.06 -3.00 4.49
C LEU A 110 -1.05 -2.33 5.30
N TYR A 111 -1.22 -1.01 5.18
CA TYR A 111 -2.39 -0.33 5.75
C TYR A 111 -3.69 -0.86 5.14
N ASN A 112 -3.78 -1.07 3.83
CA ASN A 112 -5.00 -1.60 3.20
C ASN A 112 -5.40 -2.98 3.75
N GLN A 113 -4.41 -3.77 4.19
CA GLN A 113 -4.61 -5.08 4.82
C GLN A 113 -4.82 -5.02 6.35
N GLY A 114 -4.74 -3.83 6.98
CA GLY A 114 -4.84 -3.66 8.44
C GLY A 114 -3.57 -4.06 9.21
N LEU A 115 -2.42 -4.12 8.53
CA LEU A 115 -1.12 -4.44 9.11
C LEU A 115 -0.35 -3.15 9.49
N ASP A 116 -1.02 -2.24 10.18
CA ASP A 116 -0.60 -0.85 10.40
C ASP A 116 0.78 -0.71 11.06
N LEU A 117 1.09 -1.53 12.07
CA LEU A 117 2.40 -1.48 12.73
C LEU A 117 3.55 -1.79 11.77
N ARG A 118 3.35 -2.77 10.88
CA ARG A 118 4.34 -3.13 9.87
C ARG A 118 4.44 -2.04 8.79
N ALA A 119 3.32 -1.40 8.46
CA ALA A 119 3.31 -0.27 7.54
C ALA A 119 4.13 0.91 8.10
N GLU A 120 4.00 1.22 9.39
CA GLU A 120 4.77 2.26 10.07
C GLU A 120 6.29 2.02 10.04
N GLU A 121 6.72 0.76 10.19
CA GLU A 121 8.14 0.40 10.09
C GLU A 121 8.70 0.70 8.70
N VAL A 122 8.00 0.25 7.65
CA VAL A 122 8.41 0.50 6.25
C VAL A 122 8.33 1.99 5.91
N MET A 123 7.37 2.71 6.48
CA MET A 123 7.19 4.14 6.27
C MET A 123 8.42 4.95 6.66
N LEU A 124 9.23 4.51 7.62
CA LEU A 124 10.47 5.19 8.01
C LEU A 124 11.47 5.29 6.85
N GLU A 125 11.47 4.30 5.96
CA GLU A 125 12.43 4.19 4.85
C GLU A 125 12.00 4.91 3.56
N VAL A 126 10.77 5.46 3.53
CA VAL A 126 10.23 6.21 2.37
C VAL A 126 10.92 7.57 2.25
N GLU A 127 11.32 7.94 1.04
CA GLU A 127 11.98 9.20 0.72
C GLU A 127 10.95 10.29 0.40
N ASP A 128 9.99 10.01 -0.48
CA ASP A 128 8.96 10.98 -0.89
C ASP A 128 7.76 10.96 0.07
N LYS A 129 7.90 11.69 1.18
CA LYS A 129 6.85 11.79 2.22
C LYS A 129 5.61 12.53 1.75
N ASP A 130 5.75 13.49 0.85
CA ASP A 130 4.63 14.29 0.34
C ASP A 130 3.67 13.41 -0.45
N VAL A 131 4.20 12.63 -1.40
CA VAL A 131 3.37 11.70 -2.19
C VAL A 131 2.80 10.60 -1.31
N LEU A 132 3.59 10.05 -0.36
CA LEU A 132 3.07 9.07 0.58
C LEU A 132 1.92 9.64 1.42
N GLY A 133 2.08 10.85 1.96
CA GLY A 133 1.06 11.51 2.77
C GLY A 133 -0.26 11.68 2.01
N SER A 134 -0.20 12.10 0.74
CA SER A 134 -1.39 12.13 -0.13
C SER A 134 -2.03 10.76 -0.35
N GLN A 135 -1.24 9.71 -0.54
CA GLN A 135 -1.74 8.34 -0.71
C GLN A 135 -2.40 7.81 0.57
N LEU A 136 -1.77 8.03 1.71
CA LEU A 136 -2.31 7.66 3.01
C LEU A 136 -3.57 8.46 3.35
N LEU A 137 -3.69 9.71 2.88
CA LEU A 137 -4.89 10.51 3.10
C LEU A 137 -6.11 9.85 2.48
N VAL A 138 -5.98 9.40 1.23
CA VAL A 138 -7.05 8.67 0.52
C VAL A 138 -7.43 7.40 1.28
N LEU A 139 -6.44 6.58 1.69
CA LEU A 139 -6.69 5.35 2.43
C LEU A 139 -7.41 5.62 3.77
N THR A 140 -7.00 6.67 4.47
CA THR A 140 -7.63 7.04 5.75
C THR A 140 -9.05 7.56 5.56
N GLY A 141 -9.28 8.32 4.49
CA GLY A 141 -10.62 8.73 4.06
C GLY A 141 -11.52 7.55 3.73
N GLN A 142 -10.99 6.54 3.02
CA GLN A 142 -11.71 5.30 2.72
C GLN A 142 -12.10 4.56 4.01
N ARG A 143 -11.16 4.39 4.95
CA ARG A 143 -11.43 3.74 6.25
C ARG A 143 -12.53 4.47 7.03
N LEU A 144 -12.42 5.79 7.16
CA LEU A 144 -13.40 6.59 7.88
C LEU A 144 -14.76 6.60 7.18
N SER A 145 -14.78 6.70 5.84
CA SER A 145 -16.01 6.62 5.04
C SER A 145 -16.70 5.28 5.20
N TYR A 146 -15.95 4.17 5.27
CA TYR A 146 -16.50 2.87 5.60
C TYR A 146 -17.19 2.87 6.97
N SER A 147 -16.47 3.32 8.02
CA SER A 147 -16.98 3.37 9.39
C SER A 147 -18.25 4.23 9.53
N LEU A 148 -18.31 5.37 8.83
CA LEU A 148 -19.42 6.33 8.93
C LEU A 148 -20.64 5.98 8.08
N LEU A 149 -20.42 5.46 6.87
CA LEU A 149 -21.47 5.38 5.83
C LEU A 149 -21.83 3.95 5.42
N HIS A 150 -20.95 2.97 5.66
CA HIS A 150 -21.08 1.61 5.11
C HIS A 150 -21.07 0.51 6.16
N SER A 151 -20.69 0.80 7.41
CA SER A 151 -20.78 -0.16 8.51
C SER A 151 -22.24 -0.48 8.81
N GLN A 152 -22.56 -1.77 8.98
CA GLN A 152 -23.91 -2.24 9.33
C GLN A 152 -24.40 -1.70 10.69
N SER A 153 -23.48 -1.23 11.53
CA SER A 153 -23.76 -0.56 12.80
C SER A 153 -23.65 0.96 12.64
N GLN A 154 -24.51 1.57 11.81
CA GLN A 154 -24.55 3.03 11.76
C GLN A 154 -25.08 3.56 13.09
N THR A 155 -24.16 4.05 13.92
CA THR A 155 -24.44 4.53 15.28
C THR A 155 -25.06 5.93 15.23
N GLN A 156 -25.80 6.28 16.27
CA GLN A 156 -26.30 7.65 16.45
C GLN A 156 -25.13 8.66 16.45
N ALA A 157 -24.02 8.30 17.11
CA ALA A 157 -22.74 9.00 17.09
C ALA A 157 -22.26 9.34 15.66
N ALA A 158 -22.22 8.35 14.76
CA ALA A 158 -21.79 8.54 13.37
C ALA A 158 -22.72 9.51 12.61
N MET A 159 -24.03 9.43 12.82
CA MET A 159 -25.00 10.34 12.20
C MET A 159 -24.85 11.77 12.72
N GLU A 160 -24.68 11.94 14.02
CA GLU A 160 -24.48 13.24 14.66
C GLU A 160 -23.18 13.89 14.20
N LEU A 161 -22.10 13.12 14.10
CA LEU A 161 -20.83 13.62 13.57
C LEU A 161 -20.98 14.07 12.12
N LEU A 162 -21.59 13.26 11.25
CA LEU A 162 -21.83 13.62 9.84
C LEU A 162 -22.59 14.95 9.68
N ALA A 163 -23.48 15.29 10.61
CA ALA A 163 -24.20 16.56 10.62
C ALA A 163 -23.34 17.77 11.05
N ARG A 164 -22.25 17.53 11.80
CA ARG A 164 -21.33 18.56 12.32
C ARG A 164 -20.08 18.73 11.45
N LEU A 165 -19.75 17.77 10.59
CA LEU A 165 -18.56 17.85 9.74
C LEU A 165 -18.60 19.09 8.82
N PRO A 166 -17.44 19.73 8.56
CA PRO A 166 -17.33 20.74 7.51
C PRO A 166 -17.86 20.21 6.17
N PRO A 167 -18.62 21.01 5.39
CA PRO A 167 -19.21 20.55 4.12
C PRO A 167 -18.18 19.97 3.16
N THR A 168 -16.97 20.55 3.12
CA THR A 168 -15.85 20.09 2.29
C THR A 168 -15.40 18.69 2.66
N LEU A 169 -15.21 18.40 3.96
CA LEU A 169 -14.84 17.06 4.43
C LEU A 169 -15.97 16.06 4.21
N CYS A 170 -17.23 16.44 4.47
CA CYS A 170 -18.38 15.58 4.26
C CYS A 170 -18.53 15.16 2.79
N THR A 171 -18.42 16.11 1.84
CA THR A 171 -18.43 15.81 0.41
C THR A 171 -17.26 14.92 0.01
N TRP A 172 -16.07 15.20 0.53
CA TRP A 172 -14.89 14.40 0.23
C TRP A 172 -15.01 12.95 0.74
N LEU A 173 -15.49 12.74 1.97
CA LEU A 173 -15.71 11.40 2.52
C LEU A 173 -16.76 10.60 1.76
N LYS A 174 -17.84 11.25 1.30
CA LYS A 174 -18.86 10.62 0.44
C LYS A 174 -18.34 10.23 -0.93
N ALA A 175 -17.28 10.88 -1.40
CA ALA A 175 -16.62 10.57 -2.67
C ALA A 175 -15.55 9.48 -2.55
N MET A 176 -15.20 9.06 -1.33
CA MET A 176 -14.30 7.92 -1.13
C MET A 176 -15.02 6.63 -1.53
N ASP A 177 -14.26 5.69 -2.11
CA ASP A 177 -14.75 4.35 -2.43
C ASP A 177 -14.13 3.32 -1.46
N PRO A 178 -14.89 2.86 -0.44
CA PRO A 178 -14.40 1.84 0.49
C PRO A 178 -14.30 0.44 -0.11
N SER A 179 -14.83 0.18 -1.30
CA SER A 179 -14.76 -1.15 -1.92
C SER A 179 -13.34 -1.55 -2.32
N GLU A 180 -12.43 -0.58 -2.41
CA GLU A 180 -10.99 -0.80 -2.63
C GLU A 180 -10.26 -1.29 -1.37
N LEU A 181 -10.90 -1.20 -0.19
CA LEU A 181 -10.32 -1.66 1.07
C LEU A 181 -10.33 -3.19 1.16
N ARG A 182 -9.19 -3.79 1.52
CA ARG A 182 -9.11 -5.24 1.78
C ARG A 182 -9.49 -5.59 3.21
N CYS A 183 -9.10 -4.74 4.15
CA CYS A 183 -9.51 -4.82 5.55
C CYS A 183 -10.32 -3.57 5.93
N PRO A 184 -11.63 -3.54 5.65
CA PRO A 184 -12.46 -2.37 5.95
C PRO A 184 -12.82 -2.26 7.45
N LEU A 185 -12.81 -3.38 8.18
CA LEU A 185 -13.17 -3.46 9.60
C LEU A 185 -11.96 -3.28 10.53
N VAL A 186 -11.19 -2.21 10.31
CA VAL A 186 -10.07 -1.83 11.18
C VAL A 186 -10.59 -1.01 12.37
N PRO A 187 -10.11 -1.23 13.61
CA PRO A 187 -10.52 -0.43 14.77
C PRO A 187 -10.29 1.07 14.56
N LEU A 188 -11.22 1.92 15.02
CA LEU A 188 -11.11 3.37 14.88
C LEU A 188 -9.83 3.95 15.52
N SER A 189 -9.31 3.32 16.58
CA SER A 189 -8.04 3.70 17.19
C SER A 189 -6.83 3.53 16.25
N GLN A 190 -6.86 2.53 15.36
CA GLN A 190 -5.82 2.37 14.32
C GLN A 190 -6.00 3.41 13.22
N THR A 191 -7.23 3.74 12.82
CA THR A 191 -7.50 4.85 11.90
C THR A 191 -7.02 6.17 12.48
N SER A 192 -7.29 6.47 13.76
CA SER A 192 -6.81 7.68 14.46
C SER A 192 -5.29 7.76 14.42
N ARG A 193 -4.61 6.67 14.80
CA ARG A 193 -3.15 6.57 14.74
C ARG A 193 -2.58 6.80 13.33
N LEU A 194 -3.23 6.24 12.30
CA LEU A 194 -2.84 6.46 10.90
C LEU A 194 -2.95 7.96 10.54
N VAL A 195 -4.02 8.66 10.92
CA VAL A 195 -4.12 10.11 10.67
C VAL A 195 -3.02 10.88 11.40
N SER A 196 -2.74 10.54 12.66
CA SER A 196 -1.64 11.18 13.40
C SER A 196 -0.30 11.01 12.68
N ARG A 197 0.01 9.79 12.23
CA ARG A 197 1.22 9.51 11.44
C ARG A 197 1.26 10.28 10.12
N LEU A 198 0.12 10.39 9.45
CA LEU A 198 -0.01 11.16 8.22
C LEU A 198 0.30 12.64 8.44
N ILE A 199 -0.22 13.23 9.53
CA ILE A 199 0.04 14.63 9.89
C ILE A 199 1.53 14.84 10.23
N GLU A 200 2.17 13.87 10.87
CA GLU A 200 3.61 13.93 11.19
C GLU A 200 4.50 13.97 9.93
N ILE A 201 4.11 13.29 8.85
CA ILE A 201 4.93 13.21 7.62
C ILE A 201 4.57 14.26 6.57
N LEU A 202 3.36 14.83 6.63
CA LEU A 202 2.89 15.79 5.63
C LEU A 202 3.31 17.22 6.02
N PRO A 203 3.97 17.99 5.13
CA PRO A 203 4.34 19.37 5.42
C PRO A 203 3.13 20.25 5.76
N GLU A 204 3.26 21.15 6.73
CA GLU A 204 2.16 22.06 7.14
C GLU A 204 1.67 22.97 6.02
N ASN A 205 2.55 23.32 5.08
CA ASN A 205 2.23 24.13 3.91
C ASN A 205 1.63 23.31 2.75
N HIS A 206 1.49 21.99 2.92
CA HIS A 206 0.92 21.13 1.90
C HIS A 206 -0.58 21.41 1.73
N ALA A 207 -1.07 21.42 0.48
CA ALA A 207 -2.45 21.78 0.15
C ALA A 207 -3.51 20.89 0.83
N GLN A 208 -3.13 19.68 1.23
CA GLN A 208 -4.00 18.71 1.88
C GLN A 208 -3.87 18.67 3.41
N TYR A 209 -2.97 19.48 4.01
CA TYR A 209 -2.69 19.42 5.44
C TYR A 209 -3.93 19.78 6.30
N SER A 210 -4.66 20.83 5.91
CA SER A 210 -5.92 21.19 6.60
C SER A 210 -6.99 20.09 6.52
N LEU A 211 -7.04 19.34 5.41
CA LEU A 211 -7.97 18.21 5.29
C LEU A 211 -7.58 17.07 6.25
N ALA A 212 -6.28 16.80 6.42
CA ALA A 212 -5.78 15.83 7.38
C ALA A 212 -6.15 16.19 8.83
N LEU A 213 -6.02 17.46 9.22
CA LEU A 213 -6.42 17.94 10.55
C LEU A 213 -7.91 17.73 10.81
N HIS A 214 -8.78 18.13 9.88
CA HIS A 214 -10.22 17.90 10.02
C HIS A 214 -10.59 16.41 10.08
N LEU A 215 -9.80 15.57 9.41
CA LEU A 215 -10.01 14.13 9.45
C LEU A 215 -9.60 13.54 10.80
N LEU A 216 -8.55 14.05 11.44
CA LEU A 216 -8.16 13.67 12.80
C LEU A 216 -9.27 14.05 13.79
N GLU A 217 -9.74 15.29 13.74
CA GLU A 217 -10.84 15.78 14.59
C GLU A 217 -12.09 14.89 14.46
N ALA A 218 -12.44 14.51 13.23
CA ALA A 218 -13.57 13.63 12.95
C ALA A 218 -13.38 12.22 13.54
N VAL A 219 -12.20 11.63 13.40
CA VAL A 219 -11.93 10.29 13.92
C VAL A 219 -11.90 10.30 15.44
N GLU A 220 -11.27 11.30 16.05
CA GLU A 220 -11.20 11.46 17.51
C GLU A 220 -12.59 11.56 18.13
N ALA A 221 -13.49 12.34 17.52
CA ALA A 221 -14.88 12.47 17.98
C ALA A 221 -15.62 11.12 18.00
N LEU A 222 -15.34 10.21 17.07
CA LEU A 222 -15.93 8.86 17.09
C LEU A 222 -15.29 7.98 18.17
N THR A 223 -13.98 8.08 18.39
CA THR A 223 -13.29 7.24 19.38
C THR A 223 -13.62 7.59 20.82
N THR A 224 -14.07 8.81 21.11
CA THR A 224 -14.48 9.22 22.46
C THR A 224 -15.88 8.75 22.85
N GLU A 225 -16.67 8.25 21.90
CA GLU A 225 -18.07 7.86 22.09
C GLU A 225 -18.28 6.33 22.15
N ASP A 226 -17.22 5.52 21.92
CA ASP A 226 -17.18 4.04 22.09
C ASP A 226 -16.55 3.64 23.44
#